data_AF-A0A376P482-F1
#
_entry.id   AF-A0A376P482-F1
#
_cell.length_a   1.000
_cell.length_b   1.000
_cell.length_c   1.000
_cell.angle_alpha   90.00
_cell.angle_beta   90.00
_cell.angle_gamma   90.00
#
_symmetry.space_group_name_H-M   'P 1'
#
loop_
_entity.id
_entity.type
_entity.pdbx_description
1 polymer ?
#
loop_
_entity_poly.entity_id
_entity_poly.type
_entity_poly.pdbx_seq_one_letter_code
_entity_poly.pdbx_strand_id
1 'polypeptide(L)'
;MLRLAQEKAQSLASRYPDHLIIGSDQVCVLDGEITGKPLTEENARLQLRKASGNIVTFYTGLALFNSANGHLQTEVEPFDVHFRHLSEAEIDNYVRKEHPCTARVALRVKDLALRC
;
A
#
# COMPACT_ATOMS: atom_id res chain seq x y z
N MET A 1 -1.24 -2.51 -10.78
CA MET A 1 -1.22 -1.28 -9.97
C MET A 1 -1.05 -0.04 -10.86
N LEU A 2 -0.01 0.08 -11.69
CA LEU A 2 0.17 1.24 -12.60
C LEU A 2 -1.05 1.54 -13.48
N ARG A 3 -1.65 0.49 -14.07
CA ARG A 3 -2.93 0.58 -14.79
C ARG A 3 -4.03 1.30 -14.00
N LEU A 4 -4.18 1.01 -12.71
CA LEU A 4 -5.21 1.61 -11.86
C LEU A 4 -4.92 3.10 -11.58
N ALA A 5 -3.65 3.50 -11.45
CA ALA A 5 -3.29 4.91 -11.31
C ALA A 5 -3.67 5.69 -12.57
N GLN A 6 -3.40 5.14 -13.76
CA GLN A 6 -3.77 5.73 -15.05
C GLN A 6 -5.29 5.85 -15.20
N GLU A 7 -6.02 4.76 -14.98
CA GLU A 7 -7.49 4.73 -15.12
C GLU A 7 -8.16 5.74 -14.19
N LYS A 8 -7.68 5.89 -12.94
CA LYS A 8 -8.20 6.91 -12.02
C LYS A 8 -8.01 8.32 -12.57
N ALA A 9 -6.82 8.66 -13.06
CA ALA A 9 -6.56 9.98 -13.63
C ALA A 9 -7.43 10.24 -14.87
N GLN A 10 -7.50 9.29 -15.78
CA GLN A 10 -8.24 9.41 -17.03
C GLN A 10 -9.76 9.39 -16.84
N SER A 11 -10.29 8.73 -15.81
CA SER A 11 -11.73 8.68 -15.51
C SER A 11 -12.36 10.06 -15.29
N LEU A 12 -11.54 11.05 -14.94
CA LEU A 12 -11.95 12.43 -14.67
C LEU A 12 -11.79 13.36 -15.89
N ALA A 13 -11.24 12.88 -17.00
CA ALA A 13 -10.90 13.70 -18.17
C ALA A 13 -12.09 14.49 -18.73
N SER A 14 -13.27 13.88 -18.82
CA SER A 14 -14.48 14.55 -19.35
C SER A 14 -15.02 15.63 -18.41
N ARG A 15 -14.81 15.47 -17.10
CA ARG A 15 -15.25 16.42 -16.07
C ARG A 15 -14.27 17.58 -15.89
N TYR A 16 -12.99 17.34 -16.16
CA TYR A 16 -11.90 18.31 -16.03
C TYR A 16 -11.08 18.32 -17.32
N PRO A 17 -11.58 18.94 -18.41
CA PRO A 17 -10.96 18.82 -19.74
C PRO A 17 -9.67 19.63 -19.92
N ASP A 18 -9.36 20.59 -19.06
CA ASP A 18 -8.15 21.44 -19.15
C ASP A 18 -7.36 21.47 -17.83
N HIS A 19 -6.96 20.31 -17.33
CA HIS A 19 -6.34 20.14 -16.02
C HIS A 19 -5.18 19.14 -16.07
N LEU A 20 -4.30 19.27 -15.07
CA LEU A 20 -3.39 18.21 -14.68
C LEU A 20 -4.06 17.36 -13.60
N ILE A 21 -4.31 16.08 -13.91
CA ILE A 21 -5.04 15.15 -13.05
C ILE A 21 -4.06 14.10 -12.53
N ILE A 22 -3.95 14.00 -11.20
CA ILE A 22 -3.10 13.02 -10.54
C ILE A 22 -3.94 11.79 -10.18
N GLY A 23 -3.51 10.63 -10.65
CA GLY A 23 -4.02 9.33 -10.22
C GLY A 23 -2.95 8.56 -9.49
N SER A 24 -3.34 7.82 -8.44
CA SER A 24 -2.42 6.95 -7.72
C SER A 24 -3.10 5.68 -7.23
N ASP A 25 -2.33 4.61 -7.15
CA ASP A 25 -2.73 3.36 -6.53
C ASP A 25 -1.54 2.73 -5.80
N GLN A 26 -1.80 1.87 -4.82
CA GLN A 26 -0.74 1.22 -4.05
C GLN A 26 -1.13 -0.20 -3.74
N VAL A 27 -0.18 -1.12 -3.88
CA VAL A 27 -0.29 -2.51 -3.44
C VAL A 27 0.82 -2.84 -2.44
N CYS A 28 0.51 -3.74 -1.51
CA CYS A 28 1.48 -4.32 -0.59
C CYS A 28 1.83 -5.71 -1.10
N VAL A 29 3.10 -6.06 -1.09
CA VAL A 29 3.61 -7.38 -1.46
C VAL A 29 4.38 -7.95 -0.27
N LEU A 30 4.03 -9.18 0.10
CA LEU A 30 4.67 -9.93 1.16
C LEU A 30 4.88 -11.35 0.64
N ASP A 31 6.12 -11.84 0.71
CA ASP A 31 6.54 -13.13 0.15
C ASP A 31 6.19 -13.29 -1.34
N GLY A 32 6.30 -12.21 -2.13
CA GLY A 32 5.98 -12.21 -3.56
C GLY A 32 4.49 -12.15 -3.90
N GLU A 33 3.61 -12.19 -2.89
CA GLU A 33 2.16 -12.20 -3.05
C GLU A 33 1.53 -10.85 -2.71
N ILE A 34 0.54 -10.43 -3.52
CA ILE A 34 -0.23 -9.22 -3.22
C ILE A 34 -1.05 -9.45 -1.95
N THR A 35 -0.78 -8.64 -0.94
CA THR A 35 -1.44 -8.71 0.37
C THR A 35 -2.44 -7.57 0.51
N GLY A 36 -3.70 -7.94 0.73
CA GLY A 36 -4.81 -7.02 0.93
C GLY A 36 -5.16 -6.79 2.40
N LYS A 37 -6.32 -6.17 2.63
CA LYS A 37 -6.81 -5.88 3.98
C LYS A 37 -6.96 -7.17 4.79
N PRO A 38 -6.55 -7.18 6.07
CA PRO A 38 -6.73 -8.36 6.91
C PRO A 38 -8.21 -8.64 7.21
N LEU A 39 -9.06 -7.60 7.35
CA LEU A 39 -10.50 -7.68 7.67
C LEU A 39 -10.84 -8.22 9.07
N THR A 40 -10.08 -9.20 9.56
CA THR A 40 -10.20 -9.79 10.90
C THR A 40 -8.89 -9.67 11.66
N GLU A 41 -8.95 -9.71 12.99
CA GLU A 41 -7.75 -9.70 13.81
C GLU A 41 -6.88 -10.95 13.59
N GLU A 42 -7.50 -12.10 13.35
CA GLU A 42 -6.79 -13.34 13.06
C GLU A 42 -5.94 -13.21 11.79
N ASN A 43 -6.52 -12.67 10.72
CA ASN A 43 -5.80 -12.39 9.49
C ASN A 43 -4.73 -11.32 9.70
N ALA A 44 -4.97 -10.34 10.58
CA ALA A 44 -3.96 -9.34 10.92
C ALA A 44 -2.75 -9.99 11.61
N ARG A 45 -2.97 -10.88 12.58
CA ARG A 45 -1.91 -11.66 13.22
C ARG A 45 -1.18 -12.53 12.21
N LEU A 46 -1.89 -13.19 11.30
CA LEU A 46 -1.27 -13.99 10.23
C LEU A 46 -0.37 -13.16 9.32
N GLN A 47 -0.84 -11.98 8.87
CA GLN A 47 -0.03 -11.07 8.05
C GLN A 47 1.22 -10.60 8.81
N LEU A 48 1.10 -10.26 10.10
CA LEU A 48 2.23 -9.84 10.93
C LEU A 48 3.24 -10.96 11.19
N ARG A 49 2.79 -12.20 11.36
CA ARG A 49 3.68 -13.37 11.47
C ARG A 49 4.49 -13.58 10.20
N LYS A 50 3.85 -13.45 9.03
CA LYS A 50 4.55 -13.52 7.74
C LYS A 50 5.52 -12.36 7.54
N ALA A 51 5.17 -11.16 7.99
CA ALA A 51 6.06 -10.01 7.91
C ALA A 51 7.25 -10.08 8.88
N SER A 52 7.11 -10.76 10.02
CA SER A 52 8.14 -10.88 11.06
C SER A 52 9.49 -11.34 10.51
N GLY A 53 10.52 -10.49 10.64
CA GLY A 53 11.88 -10.77 10.13
C GLY A 53 12.05 -10.69 8.61
N ASN A 54 11.00 -10.32 7.87
CA ASN A 54 10.99 -10.25 6.41
C ASN A 54 10.89 -8.80 5.91
N ILE A 55 10.91 -8.64 4.60
CA ILE A 55 10.68 -7.37 3.91
C ILE A 55 9.25 -7.35 3.37
N VAL A 56 8.53 -6.29 3.68
CA VAL A 56 7.25 -5.97 3.05
C VAL A 56 7.47 -4.85 2.05
N THR A 57 7.20 -5.09 0.77
CA THR A 57 7.38 -4.11 -0.29
C THR A 57 6.06 -3.46 -0.65
N PHE A 58 5.99 -2.13 -0.62
CA PHE A 58 4.88 -1.37 -1.16
C PHE A 58 5.25 -0.90 -2.56
N TYR A 59 4.39 -1.18 -3.54
CA TYR A 59 4.51 -0.57 -4.86
C TYR A 59 3.46 0.53 -4.98
N THR A 60 3.91 1.76 -5.20
CA THR A 60 3.05 2.93 -5.39
C THR A 60 3.15 3.40 -6.82
N GLY A 61 2.02 3.51 -7.50
CA GLY A 61 1.95 3.96 -8.89
C GLY A 61 1.40 5.34 -8.92
N LEU A 62 1.97 6.14 -9.79
CA LEU A 62 1.60 7.51 -10.02
C LEU A 62 1.30 7.70 -11.50
N ALA A 63 0.27 8.47 -11.79
CA ALA A 63 -0.07 8.94 -13.12
C ALA A 63 -0.35 10.44 -13.06
N LEU A 64 0.26 11.20 -13.96
CA LEU A 64 -0.07 12.58 -14.23
C LEU A 64 -0.65 12.67 -15.64
N PHE A 65 -1.95 12.93 -15.71
CA PHE A 65 -2.67 13.06 -16.97
C PHE A 65 -2.98 14.53 -17.24
N ASN A 66 -2.45 15.07 -18.33
CA ASN A 66 -2.83 16.37 -18.86
C ASN A 66 -4.03 16.18 -19.79
N SER A 67 -5.22 16.55 -19.33
CA SER A 67 -6.46 16.36 -20.08
C SER A 67 -6.58 17.29 -21.29
N ALA A 68 -5.85 18.41 -21.30
CA ALA A 68 -5.92 19.41 -22.37
C ALA A 68 -5.29 18.89 -23.68
N ASN A 69 -4.25 18.06 -23.56
CA ASN A 69 -3.51 17.53 -24.70
C ASN A 69 -3.37 16.00 -24.71
N GLY A 70 -3.91 15.32 -23.70
CA GLY A 70 -3.88 13.86 -23.57
C GLY A 70 -2.53 13.28 -23.10
N HIS A 71 -1.54 14.09 -22.74
CA HIS A 71 -0.24 13.59 -22.30
C HIS A 71 -0.35 12.89 -20.95
N LEU A 72 0.08 11.63 -20.90
CA LEU A 72 0.12 10.79 -19.71
C LEU A 72 1.56 10.47 -19.32
N GLN A 73 1.96 10.84 -18.11
CA GLN A 73 3.23 10.44 -17.48
C GLN A 73 2.92 9.45 -16.36
N THR A 74 3.74 8.40 -16.21
CA THR A 74 3.49 7.38 -15.20
C THR A 74 4.78 6.83 -14.60
N GLU A 75 4.71 6.47 -13.33
CA GLU A 75 5.83 5.96 -12.55
C GLU A 75 5.36 4.91 -11.55
N VAL A 76 6.24 3.96 -11.20
CA VAL A 76 6.03 3.01 -10.11
C VAL A 76 7.22 3.09 -9.18
N GLU A 77 6.97 3.49 -7.94
CA GLU A 77 8.00 3.63 -6.92
C GLU A 77 7.85 2.52 -5.86
N PRO A 78 8.85 1.63 -5.70
CA PRO A 78 8.89 0.65 -4.62
C PRO A 78 9.33 1.29 -3.29
N PHE A 79 8.81 0.78 -2.19
CA PHE A 79 9.23 1.14 -0.84
C PHE A 79 9.29 -0.10 0.05
N ASP A 80 10.49 -0.44 0.52
CA ASP A 80 10.73 -1.62 1.34
C ASP A 80 10.63 -1.30 2.83
N VAL A 81 9.86 -2.11 3.54
CA VAL A 81 9.76 -2.07 5.00
C VAL A 81 10.43 -3.30 5.58
N HIS A 82 11.56 -3.08 6.24
CA HIS A 82 12.29 -4.13 6.95
C HIS A 82 11.68 -4.36 8.33
N PHE A 83 11.12 -5.55 8.55
CA PHE A 83 10.61 -5.93 9.85
C PHE A 83 11.71 -6.56 10.69
N ARG A 84 11.76 -6.14 11.95
CA ARG A 84 12.41 -6.94 13.00
C ARG A 84 11.65 -8.25 13.21
N HIS A 85 12.29 -9.21 13.85
CA HIS A 85 11.56 -10.36 14.38
C HIS A 85 10.60 -9.89 15.48
N LEU A 86 9.36 -10.36 15.37
CA LEU A 86 8.27 -10.12 16.30
C LEU A 86 7.94 -11.41 17.03
N SER A 87 7.76 -11.31 18.34
CA SER A 87 7.17 -12.37 19.15
C SER A 87 5.64 -12.37 19.04
N GLU A 88 5.01 -13.50 19.37
CA GLU A 88 3.54 -13.60 19.41
C GLU A 88 2.90 -12.55 20.33
N ALA A 89 3.52 -12.29 21.49
CA ALA A 89 3.04 -11.27 22.42
C ALA A 89 3.09 -9.85 21.82
N GLU A 90 4.10 -9.54 21.01
CA GLU A 90 4.19 -8.23 20.33
C GLU A 90 3.15 -8.10 19.22
N ILE A 91 2.92 -9.17 18.46
CA ILE A 91 1.90 -9.23 17.42
C ILE A 91 0.51 -9.03 18.04
N ASP A 92 0.18 -9.77 19.10
CA ASP A 92 -1.11 -9.67 19.78
C ASP A 92 -1.33 -8.29 20.39
N ASN A 93 -0.31 -7.74 21.06
CA ASN A 93 -0.39 -6.41 21.64
C ASN A 93 -0.58 -5.33 20.58
N TYR A 94 0.12 -5.45 19.45
CA TYR A 94 -0.02 -4.51 18.34
C TYR A 94 -1.43 -4.59 17.73
N VAL A 95 -1.93 -5.80 17.43
CA VAL A 95 -3.28 -5.97 16.84
C VAL A 95 -4.36 -5.41 17.76
N ARG A 96 -4.24 -5.68 19.08
CA ARG A 96 -5.17 -5.17 20.09
C ARG A 96 -5.09 -3.65 20.26
N LYS A 97 -3.91 -3.03 20.10
CA LYS A 97 -3.77 -1.58 20.26
C LYS A 97 -4.22 -0.85 18.99
N GLU A 98 -3.74 -1.31 17.85
CA GLU A 98 -3.87 -0.59 16.58
C GLU A 98 -5.14 -0.97 15.79
N HIS A 99 -5.79 -2.09 16.11
CA HIS A 99 -7.00 -2.58 15.43
C HIS A 99 -6.92 -2.47 13.89
N PRO A 100 -5.90 -3.07 13.23
CA PRO A 100 -5.57 -2.77 11.84
C PRO A 100 -6.50 -3.45 10.81
N CYS A 101 -7.65 -3.98 11.23
CA CYS A 101 -8.57 -4.78 10.39
C CYS A 101 -9.04 -4.05 9.12
N THR A 102 -9.16 -2.72 9.16
CA THR A 102 -9.63 -1.88 8.05
C THR A 102 -8.51 -1.29 7.19
N ALA A 103 -7.26 -1.40 7.65
CA ALA A 103 -6.08 -0.90 6.95
C ALA A 103 -5.80 -1.71 5.68
N ARG A 104 -5.04 -1.13 4.74
CA ARG A 104 -4.72 -1.77 3.45
C ARG A 104 -4.00 -3.11 3.62
N VAL A 105 -3.17 -3.21 4.66
CA VAL A 105 -2.50 -4.39 5.21
C VAL A 105 -2.46 -4.21 6.72
N ALA A 106 -2.18 -5.26 7.50
CA ALA A 106 -2.09 -5.23 8.96
C ALA A 106 -0.94 -4.36 9.54
N LEU A 107 -0.39 -3.42 8.78
CA LEU A 107 0.75 -2.58 9.14
C LEU A 107 0.39 -1.10 9.08
N ARG A 108 0.84 -0.36 10.10
CA ARG A 108 1.03 1.09 10.06
C ARG A 108 2.53 1.36 10.18
N VAL A 109 3.10 1.96 9.14
CA VAL A 109 4.56 2.15 8.98
C VAL A 109 5.17 2.99 10.13
N LYS A 110 4.36 3.76 10.86
CA LYS A 110 4.84 4.63 11.95
C LYS A 110 5.21 3.90 13.24
N ASP A 111 4.76 2.66 13.44
CA ASP A 111 4.74 2.06 14.79
C ASP A 111 5.56 0.77 14.93
N LEU A 112 5.71 -0.02 13.85
CA LEU A 112 6.32 -1.36 13.91
C LEU A 112 7.58 -1.52 13.05
N ALA A 113 7.81 -0.62 12.09
CA ALA A 113 8.98 -0.63 11.23
C ALA A 113 10.17 0.02 11.95
N LEU A 114 11.11 -0.79 12.41
CA LEU A 114 12.34 -0.33 13.06
C LEU A 114 13.54 -0.98 12.36
N ARG A 115 13.88 -0.42 11.20
CA ARG A 115 15.23 -0.16 10.66
C ARG A 115 15.01 0.42 9.26
N CYS A 116 15.13 1.74 9.15
CA CYS A 116 15.45 2.38 7.88
C CYS A 116 16.90 2.06 7.50
#